data_AF-A0AA95ZDP5-F1
#
_entry.id   AF-A0AA95ZDP5-F1
#
_cell.length_a   1.000
_cell.length_b   1.000
_cell.length_c   1.000
_cell.angle_alpha   90.00
_cell.angle_beta   90.00
_cell.angle_gamma   90.00
#
_symmetry.space_group_name_H-M   'P 1'
#
loop_
_entity.id
_entity.type
_entity.pdbx_description
1 polymer ?
#
loop_
_entity_poly.entity_id
_entity_poly.type
_entity_poly.pdbx_seq_one_letter_code
_entity_poly.pdbx_strand_id
1 'polypeptide(L)' 'MLASRNLLLALVVLLVAGLAVTGYALYQEKKQPDGVQISIGKDGLQIKEK' A
#
# COMPACT_ATOMS: atom_id res chain seq x y z
N MET A 1 -34.23 -5.63 -18.33
CA MET A 1 -33.78 -4.96 -17.09
C MET A 1 -32.82 -5.79 -16.22
N LEU A 2 -32.61 -7.10 -16.45
CA LEU A 2 -31.67 -7.92 -15.66
C LEU A 2 -30.18 -7.64 -15.94
N ALA A 3 -29.84 -7.26 -17.17
CA ALA A 3 -28.45 -6.97 -17.56
C ALA A 3 -27.83 -5.79 -16.80
N SER A 4 -28.62 -4.78 -16.41
CA SER A 4 -28.12 -3.61 -15.68
C SER A 4 -27.72 -3.94 -14.24
N ARG A 5 -28.45 -4.84 -13.56
CA ARG A 5 -28.10 -5.21 -12.17
C ARG A 5 -26.79 -5.99 -12.13
N ASN A 6 -26.59 -6.91 -13.07
CA ASN A 6 -25.34 -7.69 -13.15
C ASN A 6 -24.16 -6.78 -13.51
N LEU A 7 -24.35 -5.82 -14.42
CA LEU A 7 -23.31 -4.84 -14.76
C LEU A 7 -22.97 -3.94 -13.57
N LEU A 8 -23.97 -3.44 -12.85
CA LEU A 8 -23.76 -2.63 -11.64
C LEU A 8 -23.01 -3.42 -10.56
N LEU A 9 -23.38 -4.68 -10.34
CA LEU A 9 -22.68 -5.56 -9.40
C LEU A 9 -21.23 -5.81 -9.82
N ALA A 10 -20.97 -6.04 -11.11
CA ALA A 10 -19.62 -6.20 -11.63
C ALA A 10 -18.77 -4.93 -11.43
N LEU A 11 -19.35 -3.74 -11.65
CA LEU A 11 -18.70 -2.46 -11.40
C LEU A 11 -18.38 -2.27 -9.91
N VAL A 12 -19.32 -2.59 -9.02
CA VAL A 12 -19.09 -2.50 -7.56
C VAL A 12 -17.96 -3.43 -7.13
N VAL A 13 -17.96 -4.69 -7.59
CA VAL A 13 -16.89 -5.65 -7.28
C VAL A 13 -15.54 -5.14 -7.79
N LEU A 14 -15.50 -4.60 -9.00
CA LEU A 14 -14.28 -4.02 -9.58
C LEU A 14 -13.77 -2.84 -8.74
N LEU A 15 -14.66 -1.95 -8.30
CA LEU A 15 -14.29 -0.81 -7.44
C LEU A 15 -13.77 -1.26 -6.09
N VAL A 16 -14.45 -2.21 -5.43
CA VAL A 16 -14.01 -2.75 -4.13
C VAL A 16 -12.65 -3.43 -4.25
N ALA A 17 -12.42 -4.22 -5.31
CA ALA A 17 -11.13 -4.84 -5.57
C ALA A 17 -10.03 -3.80 -5.80
N GLY A 18 -10.32 -2.74 -6.57
CA GLY A 18 -9.40 -1.63 -6.78
C GLY A 18 -9.00 -0.93 -5.48
N LEU A 19 -9.98 -0.63 -4.63
CA LEU A 19 -9.74 -0.03 -3.30
C LEU A 19 -8.94 -0.95 -2.37
N ALA A 20 -9.21 -2.26 -2.40
CA ALA A 20 -8.47 -3.22 -1.59
C ALA A 20 -6.99 -3.27 -2.00
N VAL A 21 -6.70 -3.36 -3.30
CA VAL A 21 -5.32 -3.42 -3.82
C VAL A 21 -4.57 -2.11 -3.53
N THR A 22 -5.16 -0.97 -3.87
CA THR A 22 -4.54 0.35 -3.66
C THR A 22 -4.37 0.67 -2.18
N GLY A 23 -5.38 0.38 -1.35
CA GLY A 23 -5.30 0.51 0.10
C GLY A 23 -4.24 -0.38 0.72
N TYR A 24 -4.11 -1.63 0.25
CA TYR A 24 -3.07 -2.56 0.72
C TYR A 24 -1.67 -2.10 0.30
N ALA A 25 -1.50 -1.64 -0.94
CA ALA A 25 -0.24 -1.09 -1.43
C ALA A 25 0.19 0.14 -0.59
N LEU A 26 -0.71 1.10 -0.40
CA LEU A 26 -0.46 2.29 0.42
C LEU A 26 -0.17 1.94 1.88
N TYR A 27 -0.85 0.93 2.42
CA TYR A 27 -0.60 0.45 3.77
C TYR A 27 0.79 -0.18 3.90
N GLN A 28 1.22 -0.96 2.91
CA GLN A 28 2.56 -1.57 2.87
C GLN A 28 3.65 -0.51 2.70
N GLU A 29 3.44 0.50 1.86
CA GLU A 29 4.35 1.63 1.72
C GLU A 29 4.50 2.40 3.03
N LYS A 30 3.39 2.72 3.71
CA LYS A 30 3.42 3.38 5.03
C LYS A 30 3.91 2.49 6.16
N LYS A 31 3.86 1.16 5.98
CA LYS A 31 4.40 0.18 6.92
C LYS A 31 5.89 -0.04 6.75
N GLN A 32 6.45 0.21 5.56
CA GLN A 32 7.88 0.34 5.45
C GLN A 32 8.24 1.53 6.31
N PRO A 33 8.92 1.34 7.45
CA PRO A 33 9.31 2.49 8.23
C PRO A 33 10.21 3.32 7.29
N ASP A 34 9.97 4.63 7.22
CA ASP A 34 11.01 5.64 6.98
C ASP A 34 12.02 5.59 8.14
N GLY A 35 12.44 4.36 8.47
CA GLY A 35 13.28 4.01 9.58
C GLY A 35 14.67 4.11 9.05
N VAL A 36 15.30 5.23 9.35
CA VAL A 36 16.74 5.43 9.29
C VAL A 36 17.44 4.10 9.54
N GLN A 37 18.17 3.59 8.55
CA GLN A 37 19.07 2.46 8.76
C GLN A 37 20.21 2.97 9.64
N ILE A 38 20.08 2.83 10.95
CA ILE A 38 21.15 3.14 11.89
C ILE A 38 22.18 2.02 11.79
N SER A 39 23.09 2.14 10.83
CA SER A 39 24.26 1.27 10.75
C SER A 39 25.27 1.71 11.81
N ILE A 40 25.35 0.96 12.90
CA ILE A 40 26.35 1.18 13.96
C ILE A 40 27.67 0.55 13.49
N GLY A 41 28.50 1.37 12.85
CA GLY A 41 29.87 1.01 12.47
C GLY A 41 30.86 1.28 13.60
N LYS A 42 32.10 0.78 13.46
CA LYS A 42 33.19 0.94 14.43
C LYS A 42 33.58 2.42 14.67
N ASP A 43 33.17 3.32 13.78
CA ASP A 43 33.46 4.75 13.81
C ASP A 43 32.27 5.63 14.29
N GLY A 44 31.22 5.03 14.86
CA GLY A 44 30.06 5.75 15.43
C GLY A 44 28.77 5.68 14.60
N LEU A 45 27.71 6.35 15.09
CA LEU A 45 26.37 6.36 14.47
C LEU A 45 26.38 7.11 13.14
N GLN A 46 26.08 6.42 12.03
CA GLN A 46 25.80 7.06 10.75
C GLN A 46 24.31 6.94 10.44
N ILE A 47 23.61 8.07 10.45
CA ILE A 47 22.19 8.20 10.08
C ILE A 47 22.17 8.43 8.56
N LYS A 48 21.75 7.42 7.79
CA LYS A 48 21.36 7.60 6.40
C LYS A 48 19.83 7.56 6.31
N GLU A 49 19.24 8.71 6.00
CA GLU A 49 17.86 8.79 5.50
C GLU A 49 17.81 8.17 4.09
N LYS A 50 16.77 7.39 3.82
CA LYS A 50 16.44 6.88 2.50
C LYS A 50 15.09 7.43 2.09
#